data_AF-A0A6B2GCS6-F1
#
_entry.id   AF-A0A6B2GCS6-F1
#
_cell.length_a   1.000
_cell.length_b   1.000
_cell.length_c   1.000
_cell.angle_alpha   90.00
_cell.angle_beta   90.00
_cell.angle_gamma   90.00
#
_symmetry.space_group_name_H-M   'P 1'
#
loop_
_entity.id
_entity.type
_entity.pdbx_description
1 polymer ?
#
loop_
_entity_poly.entity_id
_entity_poly.type
_entity_poly.pdbx_seq_one_letter_code
_entity_poly.pdbx_strand_id
1 'polypeptide(L)'
;HITDNRTELLRLLNEQILSINADIPEAALDAIVQSALCKQMKWSNEPHVLKSLVVFTDQISKMQFDGKIVGVTRPNDLQCHTDSSGIDANGMIYDYVSVGQTGDVLRENMFEIIFAVPSKVKRYY
;
A
#
# COMPACT_ATOMS: atom_id res chain seq x y z
N HIS A 1 9.40 -8.02 1.81
CA HIS A 1 9.94 -9.40 1.83
C HIS A 1 9.15 -10.22 2.85
N ILE A 2 8.62 -11.39 2.46
CA ILE A 2 7.91 -12.29 3.37
C ILE A 2 8.92 -13.29 3.94
N THR A 3 8.96 -13.45 5.26
CA THR A 3 9.88 -14.36 5.94
C THR A 3 9.16 -15.10 7.06
N ASP A 4 9.53 -16.36 7.27
CA ASP A 4 9.18 -17.18 8.43
C ASP A 4 10.09 -16.92 9.64
N ASN A 5 11.20 -16.19 9.45
CA ASN A 5 12.13 -15.84 10.51
C ASN A 5 11.60 -14.66 11.33
N ARG A 6 10.99 -15.00 12.47
CA ARG A 6 10.46 -14.02 13.44
C ARG A 6 11.51 -13.02 13.94
N THR A 7 12.74 -13.46 14.18
CA THR A 7 13.80 -12.59 14.71
C THR A 7 14.17 -11.52 13.69
N GLU A 8 14.25 -11.90 12.41
CA GLU A 8 14.51 -10.96 11.32
C GLU A 8 13.38 -9.96 11.16
N LEU A 9 12.12 -10.40 11.23
CA LEU A 9 10.97 -9.51 11.21
C LEU A 9 11.04 -8.48 12.35
N LEU A 10 11.30 -8.92 13.59
CA LEU A 10 11.38 -8.02 14.74
C LEU A 10 12.55 -7.03 14.63
N ARG A 11 13.68 -7.47 14.08
CA ARG A 11 14.84 -6.60 13.82
C ARG A 11 14.48 -5.51 12.82
N LEU A 12 13.90 -5.88 11.68
CA LEU A 12 13.48 -4.92 10.63
C LEU A 12 12.43 -3.93 11.13
N LEU A 13 11.51 -4.36 12.00
CA LEU A 13 10.51 -3.48 12.62
C LEU A 13 11.15 -2.45 13.56
N ASN A 14 12.19 -2.83 14.30
CA ASN A 14 12.90 -1.91 15.20
C ASN A 14 13.81 -0.91 14.48
N GLU A 15 14.18 -1.19 13.23
CA GLU A 15 15.02 -0.32 12.40
C GLU A 15 14.22 0.73 11.61
N GLN A 16 12.88 0.66 11.65
CA GLN A 16 12.04 1.60 10.90
C GLN A 16 12.20 3.03 11.43
N ILE A 17 12.40 3.96 10.51
CA ILE A 17 12.46 5.40 10.80
C ILE A 17 11.12 6.01 10.41
N LEU A 18 10.51 6.73 11.35
CA LEU A 18 9.28 7.46 11.08
C LEU A 18 9.57 8.69 10.20
N SER A 19 8.82 8.81 9.11
CA SER A 19 8.80 10.00 8.26
C SER A 19 7.62 10.90 8.67
N ILE A 20 7.72 12.19 8.34
CA ILE A 20 6.66 13.18 8.56
C ILE A 20 6.37 13.86 7.22
N ASN A 21 5.09 13.93 6.86
CA ASN A 21 4.57 14.71 5.74
C ASN A 21 3.85 15.99 6.24
N ALA A 22 3.56 16.91 5.33
CA ALA A 22 2.93 18.19 5.67
C ALA A 22 1.40 18.10 5.82
N ASP A 23 0.78 17.08 5.24
CA ASP A 23 -0.66 16.88 5.18
C ASP A 23 -1.11 15.59 5.88
N ILE A 24 -2.36 15.59 6.34
CA ILE A 24 -2.89 14.56 7.25
C ILE A 24 -3.24 13.24 6.54
N PRO A 25 -3.85 13.22 5.33
CA PRO A 25 -4.14 11.97 4.63
C PRO A 25 -2.88 11.26 4.16
N GLU A 26 -2.84 9.93 4.24
CA GLU A 26 -1.68 9.12 3.87
C GLU A 26 -1.87 8.36 2.55
N ALA A 27 -0.78 7.99 1.87
CA ALA A 27 -0.83 7.27 0.59
C ALA A 27 -1.03 5.73 0.75
N ALA A 28 -1.88 5.31 1.69
CA ALA A 28 -2.00 3.88 2.03
C ALA A 28 -2.61 3.03 0.90
N LEU A 29 -3.54 3.58 0.10
CA LEU A 29 -4.15 2.85 -1.02
C LEU A 29 -3.12 2.53 -2.12
N ASP A 30 -2.20 3.45 -2.40
CA ASP A 30 -1.11 3.22 -3.36
C ASP A 30 -0.16 2.12 -2.85
N ALA A 31 0.19 2.15 -1.56
CA ALA A 31 1.03 1.13 -0.94
C ALA A 31 0.38 -0.27 -1.01
N ILE A 32 -0.95 -0.37 -0.84
CA ILE A 32 -1.70 -1.62 -1.02
C ILE A 32 -1.59 -2.12 -2.46
N VAL A 33 -1.85 -1.25 -3.45
CA VAL A 33 -1.82 -1.62 -4.87
C VAL A 33 -0.40 -2.04 -5.29
N GLN A 34 0.62 -1.29 -4.91
CA GLN A 34 2.02 -1.64 -5.17
C GLN A 34 2.39 -2.98 -4.50
N SER A 35 1.96 -3.21 -3.25
CA SER A 35 2.23 -4.47 -2.55
C SER A 35 1.59 -5.69 -3.23
N ALA A 36 0.42 -5.51 -3.84
CA ALA A 36 -0.28 -6.59 -4.55
C ALA A 36 0.31 -6.87 -5.95
N LEU A 37 0.74 -5.84 -6.67
CA LEU A 37 1.22 -5.95 -8.05
C LEU A 37 2.72 -6.28 -8.16
N CYS A 38 3.53 -5.87 -7.20
CA CYS A 38 4.97 -5.97 -7.29
C CYS A 38 5.51 -7.37 -6.93
N LYS A 39 6.19 -8.00 -7.89
CA LYS A 39 6.84 -9.32 -7.73
C LYS A 39 7.94 -9.33 -6.66
N GLN A 40 8.50 -8.17 -6.36
CA GLN A 40 9.53 -7.92 -5.34
C GLN A 40 9.04 -8.31 -3.94
N MET A 41 7.72 -8.28 -3.70
CA MET A 41 7.11 -8.71 -2.45
C MET A 41 7.16 -10.25 -2.26
N LYS A 42 7.40 -11.00 -3.35
CA LYS A 42 7.56 -12.46 -3.38
C LYS A 42 6.34 -13.20 -2.80
N TRP A 43 5.14 -12.74 -3.14
CA TRP A 43 3.91 -13.47 -2.81
C TRP A 43 3.89 -14.85 -3.46
N SER A 44 3.31 -15.81 -2.75
CA SER A 44 3.07 -17.15 -3.31
C SER A 44 2.03 -17.08 -4.43
N ASN A 45 2.24 -17.87 -5.49
CA ASN A 45 1.25 -18.08 -6.55
C ASN A 45 0.44 -19.37 -6.34
N GLU A 46 0.67 -20.07 -5.24
CA GLU A 46 -0.03 -21.29 -4.91
C GLU A 46 -1.50 -21.00 -4.58
N PRO A 47 -2.47 -21.67 -5.23
CA PRO A 47 -3.89 -21.34 -5.10
C PRO A 47 -4.48 -21.63 -3.70
N HIS A 48 -3.77 -22.39 -2.87
CA HIS A 48 -4.18 -22.73 -1.51
C HIS A 48 -3.57 -21.80 -0.44
N VAL A 49 -2.66 -20.89 -0.84
CA VAL A 49 -2.03 -19.96 0.09
C VAL A 49 -2.87 -18.69 0.19
N LEU A 50 -3.38 -18.43 1.39
CA LEU A 50 -4.06 -17.17 1.69
C LEU A 50 -3.05 -16.02 1.67
N LYS A 51 -3.31 -15.02 0.83
CA LYS A 51 -2.53 -13.77 0.82
C LYS A 51 -3.28 -12.71 1.59
N SER A 52 -2.74 -12.33 2.75
CA SER A 52 -3.34 -11.30 3.61
C SER A 52 -2.46 -10.06 3.69
N LEU A 53 -3.07 -8.90 3.45
CA LEU A 53 -2.49 -7.58 3.70
C LEU A 53 -3.08 -7.01 4.99
N VAL A 54 -2.21 -6.71 5.96
CA VAL A 54 -2.61 -6.01 7.18
C VAL A 54 -2.12 -4.58 7.10
N VAL A 55 -3.05 -3.63 7.10
CA VAL A 55 -2.78 -2.21 6.93
C VAL A 55 -2.89 -1.52 8.27
N PHE A 56 -1.80 -0.90 8.71
CA PHE A 56 -1.73 -0.10 9.92
C PHE A 56 -1.69 1.37 9.54
N THR A 57 -2.66 2.15 10.00
CA THR A 57 -2.70 3.60 9.83
C THR A 57 -3.57 4.22 10.91
N ASP A 58 -3.27 5.46 11.30
CA ASP A 58 -4.09 6.25 12.21
C ASP A 58 -4.77 7.44 11.53
N GLN A 59 -4.66 7.55 10.20
CA GLN A 59 -5.24 8.61 9.37
C GLN A 59 -6.07 8.04 8.22
N ILE A 60 -6.79 8.92 7.51
CA ILE A 60 -7.50 8.59 6.27
C ILE A 60 -6.52 8.45 5.09
N SER A 61 -6.89 7.71 4.06
CA SER A 61 -6.08 7.59 2.85
C SER A 61 -6.38 8.69 1.84
N LYS A 62 -5.34 9.15 1.13
CA LYS A 62 -5.49 9.86 -0.14
C LYS A 62 -6.10 8.93 -1.18
N MET A 63 -6.87 9.51 -2.09
CA MET A 63 -7.52 8.79 -3.19
C MET A 63 -7.48 9.60 -4.47
N GLN A 64 -7.87 8.96 -5.57
CA GLN A 64 -7.95 9.60 -6.89
C GLN A 64 -8.53 11.02 -6.84
N PHE A 65 -7.89 11.92 -7.59
CA PHE A 65 -8.06 13.38 -7.63
C PHE A 65 -7.39 14.18 -6.51
N ASP A 66 -6.94 13.57 -5.40
CA ASP A 66 -6.19 14.29 -4.37
C ASP A 66 -4.82 14.77 -4.88
N GLY A 67 -4.18 14.06 -5.83
CA GLY A 67 -2.90 14.47 -6.41
C GLY A 67 -2.97 15.78 -7.20
N LYS A 68 -4.17 16.17 -7.64
CA LYS A 68 -4.39 17.41 -8.41
C LYS A 68 -3.95 18.65 -7.62
N ILE A 69 -4.07 18.64 -6.29
CA ILE A 69 -3.72 19.78 -5.44
C ILE A 69 -2.21 20.08 -5.45
N VAL A 70 -1.38 19.07 -5.79
CA VAL A 70 0.08 19.16 -5.90
C VAL A 70 0.57 19.06 -7.35
N GLY A 71 -0.34 19.20 -8.33
CA GLY A 71 0.00 19.20 -9.76
C GLY A 71 0.15 17.82 -10.41
N VAL A 72 -0.13 16.75 -9.67
CA VAL A 72 -0.13 15.37 -10.20
C VAL A 72 -1.50 15.09 -10.82
N THR A 73 -1.54 14.96 -12.15
CA THR A 73 -2.80 14.90 -12.91
C THR A 73 -2.93 13.66 -13.80
N ARG A 74 -1.87 12.87 -13.92
CA ARG A 74 -1.88 11.65 -14.72
C ARG A 74 -2.59 10.54 -13.93
N PRO A 75 -3.66 9.91 -14.45
CA PRO A 75 -4.33 8.83 -13.75
C PRO A 75 -3.38 7.67 -13.44
N ASN A 76 -3.57 7.01 -12.29
CA ASN A 76 -2.82 5.81 -11.92
C ASN A 76 -2.97 4.71 -12.98
N ASP A 77 -1.84 4.14 -13.42
CA ASP A 77 -1.79 3.12 -14.48
C ASP A 77 -1.96 1.68 -13.96
N LEU A 78 -2.07 1.50 -12.64
CA LEU A 78 -2.19 0.21 -11.97
C LEU A 78 -1.07 -0.77 -12.36
N GLN A 79 0.16 -0.26 -12.46
CA GLN A 79 1.36 -1.06 -12.67
C GLN A 79 2.30 -1.00 -11.47
N CYS A 80 3.18 -1.99 -11.36
CA CYS A 80 4.22 -1.98 -10.34
C CYS A 80 5.32 -0.96 -10.69
N HIS A 81 5.57 -0.04 -9.78
CA HIS A 81 6.62 0.98 -9.85
C HIS A 81 7.63 0.90 -8.71
N THR A 82 7.43 -0.03 -7.78
CA THR A 82 8.36 -0.28 -6.69
C THR A 82 9.65 -0.91 -7.22
N ASP A 83 10.80 -0.31 -6.93
CA ASP A 83 12.10 -0.82 -7.34
C ASP A 83 12.59 -2.00 -6.46
N SER A 84 13.81 -2.47 -6.70
CA SER A 84 14.40 -3.57 -5.92
C SER A 84 14.70 -3.20 -4.45
N SER A 85 14.76 -1.91 -4.12
CA SER A 85 14.95 -1.41 -2.76
C SER A 85 13.63 -1.28 -1.99
N GLY A 86 12.49 -1.46 -2.67
CA GLY A 86 11.17 -1.31 -2.06
C GLY A 86 10.62 0.11 -2.13
N ILE A 87 11.21 0.98 -2.96
CA ILE A 87 10.80 2.38 -3.10
C ILE A 87 10.02 2.54 -4.41
N ASP A 88 8.84 3.16 -4.32
CA ASP A 88 8.11 3.65 -5.49
C ASP A 88 8.65 5.03 -5.91
N ALA A 89 9.39 5.07 -7.02
CA ALA A 89 9.97 6.30 -7.56
C ALA A 89 8.95 7.16 -8.34
N ASN A 90 7.75 6.64 -8.60
CA ASN A 90 6.76 7.26 -9.48
C ASN A 90 5.61 7.96 -8.72
N GLY A 91 5.73 8.11 -7.39
CA GLY A 91 4.68 8.73 -6.56
C GLY A 91 4.33 10.20 -6.88
N MET A 92 5.12 10.88 -7.72
CA MET A 92 4.81 12.23 -8.24
C MET A 92 4.46 12.24 -9.75
N ILE A 93 4.44 11.07 -10.39
CA ILE A 93 4.13 10.92 -11.81
C ILE A 93 2.65 10.60 -12.00
N TYR A 94 2.10 9.75 -11.13
CA TYR A 94 0.73 9.25 -11.20
C TYR A 94 -0.07 9.69 -9.98
N ASP A 95 -1.35 10.02 -10.20
CA ASP A 95 -2.31 10.31 -9.15
C ASP A 95 -2.57 9.06 -8.29
N TYR A 96 -3.14 9.28 -7.10
CA TYR A 96 -3.51 8.20 -6.18
C TYR A 96 -4.54 7.27 -6.81
N VAL A 97 -4.54 6.01 -6.37
CA VAL A 97 -5.57 5.04 -6.77
C VAL A 97 -6.93 5.37 -6.15
N SER A 98 -8.01 4.96 -6.82
CA SER A 98 -9.35 4.98 -6.23
C SER A 98 -9.63 3.70 -5.43
N VAL A 99 -10.60 3.76 -4.49
CA VAL A 99 -11.06 2.59 -3.73
C VAL A 99 -11.53 1.45 -4.65
N GLY A 100 -12.22 1.79 -5.75
CA GLY A 100 -12.67 0.80 -6.73
C GLY A 100 -11.50 0.07 -7.40
N GLN A 101 -10.50 0.83 -7.88
CA GLN A 101 -9.29 0.26 -8.46
C GLN A 101 -8.51 -0.61 -7.46
N THR A 102 -8.39 -0.18 -6.20
CA THR A 102 -7.77 -1.00 -5.15
C THR A 102 -8.52 -2.32 -4.98
N GLY A 103 -9.85 -2.27 -4.92
CA GLY A 103 -10.69 -3.47 -4.80
C GLY A 103 -10.56 -4.43 -5.98
N ASP A 104 -10.46 -3.90 -7.20
CA ASP A 104 -10.27 -4.71 -8.41
C ASP A 104 -8.91 -5.42 -8.40
N VAL A 105 -7.83 -4.69 -8.10
CA VAL A 105 -6.47 -5.26 -8.00
C VAL A 105 -6.40 -6.37 -6.94
N LEU A 106 -6.96 -6.14 -5.74
CA LEU A 106 -6.95 -7.14 -4.68
C LEU A 106 -7.72 -8.40 -5.07
N ARG A 107 -8.89 -8.24 -5.70
CA ARG A 107 -9.74 -9.35 -6.15
C ARG A 107 -9.06 -10.17 -7.24
N GLU A 108 -8.55 -9.51 -8.27
CA GLU A 108 -7.86 -10.17 -9.39
C GLU A 108 -6.61 -10.92 -8.93
N ASN A 109 -5.96 -10.43 -7.88
CA ASN A 109 -4.76 -11.05 -7.32
C ASN A 109 -5.05 -11.92 -6.07
N MET A 110 -6.31 -12.20 -5.72
CA MET A 110 -6.69 -13.06 -4.57
C MET A 110 -6.05 -12.63 -3.24
N PHE A 111 -6.13 -11.35 -2.92
CA PHE A 111 -5.71 -10.80 -1.64
C PHE A 111 -6.90 -10.50 -0.73
N GLU A 112 -6.78 -10.91 0.52
CA GLU A 112 -7.61 -10.42 1.61
C GLU A 112 -6.94 -9.22 2.28
N ILE A 113 -7.73 -8.24 2.70
CA ILE A 113 -7.23 -7.02 3.35
C ILE A 113 -7.86 -6.82 4.73
N ILE A 114 -7.04 -6.44 5.70
CA ILE A 114 -7.43 -6.15 7.07
C ILE A 114 -6.92 -4.75 7.44
N PHE A 115 -7.85 -3.84 7.76
CA PHE A 115 -7.50 -2.51 8.27
C PHE A 115 -7.43 -2.53 9.80
N ALA A 116 -6.22 -2.44 10.34
CA ALA A 116 -5.93 -2.33 11.76
C ALA A 116 -5.78 -0.85 12.14
N VAL A 117 -6.92 -0.19 12.33
CA VAL A 117 -7.00 1.27 12.53
C VAL A 117 -7.65 1.64 13.86
N PRO A 118 -7.30 2.80 14.47
CA PRO A 118 -7.91 3.25 15.71
C PRO A 118 -9.35 3.74 15.50
N SER A 119 -10.15 3.74 16.58
CA SER A 119 -11.58 4.10 16.55
C SER A 119 -11.87 5.46 15.90
N LYS A 120 -10.95 6.43 15.99
CA LYS A 120 -11.11 7.78 15.41
C LYS A 120 -11.28 7.77 13.89
N VAL A 121 -10.68 6.81 13.19
CA VAL A 121 -10.74 6.71 11.71
C VAL A 121 -11.51 5.49 11.23
N LYS A 122 -12.01 4.65 12.15
CA LYS A 122 -12.74 3.42 11.84
C LYS A 122 -13.93 3.62 10.89
N ARG A 123 -14.55 4.80 10.84
CA ARG A 123 -15.68 5.04 9.92
C ARG A 123 -15.29 5.18 8.44
N TYR A 124 -14.00 5.34 8.15
CA TYR A 124 -13.47 5.53 6.81
C TYR A 124 -12.91 4.25 6.19
N TYR A 125 -12.85 3.16 6.96
CA TYR A 125 -12.32 1.84 6.59
C TYR A 125 -13.35 0.77 6.94
#